data_AF-A0A968XNG1-F1
#
_entry.id   AF-A0A968XNG1-F1
#
_cell.length_a   1.000
_cell.length_b   1.000
_cell.length_c   1.000
_cell.angle_alpha   90.00
_cell.angle_beta   90.00
_cell.angle_gamma   90.00
#
_symmetry.space_group_name_H-M   'P 1'
#
loop_
_entity.id
_entity.type
_entity.pdbx_description
1 polymer ?
#
loop_
_entity_poly.entity_id
_entity_poly.type
_entity_poly.pdbx_seq_one_letter_code
_entity_poly.pdbx_strand_id
1 'polypeptide(L)'
;MFLKHILRPTRASNWEKVLELTKELDAEFVAKVAVYSREKGFMKDMPAFLVAMLSTKDKALFERVFPRVIDNGKMLRNFVQIMRSGAVGRKSLGSLPKRLVREWFEARKAETIFKQSVGQTPSFADILKMVHAKPQDAEKEALYGYFIGRDVDAEKLPEIVKAFEKFKRGDSFEVPNVPFQMLTALPISTKEWTQIARNAAWQMTRMNL
;
A
#
# COMPACT_ATOMS: atom_id res chain seq x y z
N MET A 1 12.91 -25.39 31.30
CA MET A 1 13.99 -25.25 30.30
C MET A 1 13.40 -25.45 28.90
N PHE A 2 12.51 -24.56 28.47
CA PHE A 2 11.80 -24.63 27.19
C PHE A 2 11.68 -23.21 26.63
N LEU A 3 11.74 -23.07 25.30
CA LEU A 3 11.62 -21.85 24.49
C LEU A 3 12.84 -20.92 24.41
N LYS A 4 13.86 -21.32 23.62
CA LYS A 4 14.87 -20.37 23.08
C LYS A 4 15.30 -20.63 21.62
N HIS A 5 14.52 -21.32 20.80
CA HIS A 5 14.97 -21.73 19.44
C HIS A 5 14.00 -21.43 18.29
N ILE A 6 13.42 -20.23 18.28
CA ILE A 6 12.87 -19.64 17.05
C ILE A 6 13.34 -18.18 17.07
N LEU A 7 13.99 -17.71 15.98
CA LEU A 7 14.56 -16.35 15.76
C LEU A 7 16.10 -16.23 15.75
N ARG A 8 16.80 -17.13 15.05
CA ARG A 8 17.98 -16.71 14.28
C ARG A 8 17.91 -17.31 12.87
N PRO A 9 17.65 -16.51 11.82
CA PRO A 9 17.78 -16.99 10.45
C PRO A 9 19.23 -16.86 10.00
N THR A 10 19.85 -17.99 9.68
CA THR A 10 20.93 -18.06 8.69
C THR A 10 20.38 -17.62 7.33
N ARG A 11 21.22 -16.92 6.56
CA ARG A 11 20.93 -16.03 5.42
C ARG A 11 20.37 -16.67 4.13
N ALA A 12 19.70 -17.82 4.18
CA ALA A 12 18.79 -18.26 3.11
C ALA A 12 17.38 -17.77 3.47
N SER A 13 16.74 -17.02 2.57
CA SER A 13 15.66 -16.11 2.94
C SER A 13 14.44 -16.86 3.52
N ASN A 14 13.86 -16.38 4.63
CA ASN A 14 12.64 -16.95 5.23
C ASN A 14 11.49 -17.13 4.21
N TRP A 15 11.54 -16.41 3.10
CA TRP A 15 10.60 -16.45 1.99
C TRP A 15 10.66 -17.73 1.15
N GLU A 16 11.84 -18.31 0.94
CA GLU A 16 12.00 -19.56 0.17
C GLU A 16 11.33 -20.73 0.89
N LYS A 17 11.53 -20.86 2.20
CA LYS A 17 10.89 -21.90 3.01
C LYS A 17 9.37 -21.76 3.00
N VAL A 18 8.86 -20.53 3.14
CA VAL A 18 7.41 -20.30 3.07
C VAL A 18 6.88 -20.60 1.68
N LEU A 19 7.62 -20.24 0.62
CA LEU A 19 7.27 -20.58 -0.76
C LEU A 19 7.13 -22.10 -0.94
N GLU A 20 8.10 -22.88 -0.45
CA GLU A 20 8.05 -24.35 -0.50
C GLU A 20 6.83 -24.90 0.23
N LEU A 21 6.59 -24.47 1.47
CA LEU A 21 5.42 -24.89 2.24
C LEU A 21 4.10 -24.55 1.53
N THR A 22 4.00 -23.37 0.91
CA THR A 22 2.76 -22.99 0.19
C THR A 22 2.51 -23.82 -1.07
N LYS A 23 3.51 -24.51 -1.62
CA LYS A 23 3.32 -25.45 -2.73
C LYS A 23 2.65 -26.73 -2.23
N GLU A 24 3.07 -27.23 -1.07
CA GLU A 24 2.58 -28.48 -0.47
C GLU A 24 1.22 -28.34 0.20
N LEU A 25 0.98 -27.23 0.88
CA LEU A 25 -0.26 -26.97 1.61
C LEU A 25 -1.44 -26.73 0.66
N ASP A 26 -2.65 -27.06 1.09
CA ASP A 26 -3.86 -26.77 0.31
C ASP A 26 -4.10 -25.24 0.19
N ALA A 27 -4.80 -24.83 -0.87
CA ALA A 27 -5.04 -23.41 -1.14
C ALA A 27 -5.93 -22.74 -0.08
N GLU A 28 -6.84 -23.49 0.53
CA GLU A 28 -7.75 -22.98 1.55
C GLU A 28 -7.00 -22.62 2.84
N PHE A 29 -6.05 -23.45 3.25
CA PHE A 29 -5.17 -23.21 4.38
C PHE A 29 -4.32 -21.97 4.14
N VAL A 30 -3.69 -21.86 2.97
CA VAL A 30 -2.93 -20.65 2.59
C VAL A 30 -3.82 -19.40 2.65
N ALA A 31 -5.07 -19.49 2.17
CA ALA A 31 -6.04 -18.41 2.24
C ALA A 31 -6.39 -18.02 3.69
N LYS A 32 -6.68 -18.99 4.56
CA LYS A 32 -6.96 -18.74 5.98
C LYS A 32 -5.77 -18.08 6.68
N VAL A 33 -4.55 -18.54 6.41
CA VAL A 33 -3.33 -17.96 6.99
C VAL A 33 -3.09 -16.54 6.46
N ALA A 34 -3.34 -16.27 5.18
CA ALA A 34 -3.22 -14.92 4.62
C ALA A 34 -4.14 -13.93 5.34
N VAL A 35 -5.41 -14.31 5.56
CA VAL A 35 -6.37 -13.50 6.30
C VAL A 35 -5.95 -13.33 7.76
N TYR A 36 -5.64 -14.43 8.46
CA TYR A 36 -5.29 -14.39 9.87
C TYR A 36 -4.03 -13.55 10.12
N SER A 37 -2.98 -13.73 9.31
CA SER A 37 -1.74 -12.98 9.44
C SER A 37 -1.93 -11.47 9.24
N ARG A 38 -2.93 -11.05 8.45
CA ARG A 38 -3.30 -9.65 8.30
C ARG A 38 -4.13 -9.13 9.47
N GLU A 39 -5.25 -9.79 9.76
CA GLU A 39 -6.30 -9.26 10.64
C GLU A 39 -6.01 -9.48 12.13
N LYS A 40 -5.23 -10.50 12.47
CA LYS A 40 -4.96 -10.92 13.86
C LYS A 40 -3.47 -11.00 14.18
N GLY A 41 -2.66 -11.47 13.23
CA GLY A 41 -1.21 -11.60 13.41
C GLY A 41 -0.43 -10.30 13.22
N PHE A 42 -1.05 -9.28 12.59
CA PHE A 42 -0.44 -7.98 12.28
C PHE A 42 0.94 -8.10 11.61
N MET A 43 1.13 -9.13 10.79
CA MET A 43 2.38 -9.36 10.06
C MET A 43 2.56 -8.28 8.99
N LYS A 44 3.82 -7.93 8.71
CA LYS A 44 4.16 -6.86 7.76
C LYS A 44 3.86 -7.27 6.31
N ASP A 45 4.75 -8.06 5.70
CA ASP A 45 4.72 -8.33 4.26
C ASP A 45 4.18 -9.73 3.93
N MET A 46 4.15 -10.64 4.90
CA MET A 46 3.73 -12.02 4.73
C MET A 46 2.30 -12.17 4.17
N PRO A 47 1.30 -11.39 4.62
CA PRO A 47 -0.06 -11.55 4.09
C PRO A 47 -0.12 -11.26 2.58
N ALA A 48 0.60 -10.23 2.11
CA ALA A 48 0.65 -9.89 0.68
C ALA A 48 1.32 -11.00 -0.14
N PHE A 49 2.36 -11.63 0.41
CA PHE A 49 3.03 -12.77 -0.22
C PHE A 49 2.11 -13.98 -0.37
N LEU A 50 1.39 -14.35 0.69
CA LEU A 50 0.44 -15.46 0.64
C LEU A 50 -0.70 -15.20 -0.36
N VAL A 51 -1.18 -13.96 -0.45
CA VAL A 51 -2.15 -13.56 -1.48
C VAL A 51 -1.56 -13.64 -2.90
N ALA A 52 -0.30 -13.24 -3.09
CA ALA A 52 0.38 -13.41 -4.37
C ALA A 52 0.51 -14.89 -4.77
N MET A 53 0.78 -15.78 -3.82
CA MET A 53 0.79 -17.23 -4.05
C MET A 53 -0.57 -17.78 -4.45
N LEU A 54 -1.67 -17.31 -3.87
CA LEU A 54 -3.01 -17.72 -4.28
C LEU A 54 -3.29 -17.38 -5.75
N SER A 55 -2.72 -16.29 -6.28
CA SER A 55 -2.94 -15.90 -7.68
C SER A 55 -2.45 -16.93 -8.72
N THR A 56 -1.55 -17.83 -8.32
CA THR A 56 -1.04 -18.94 -9.14
C THR A 56 -1.66 -20.28 -8.74
N LYS A 57 -2.09 -20.43 -7.48
CA LYS A 57 -2.60 -21.68 -6.92
C LYS A 57 -4.12 -21.84 -7.07
N ASP A 58 -4.91 -20.83 -6.74
CA ASP A 58 -6.38 -20.85 -6.80
C ASP A 58 -6.94 -19.44 -7.04
N LYS A 59 -7.49 -19.22 -8.24
CA LYS A 59 -8.01 -17.91 -8.65
C LYS A 59 -9.24 -17.48 -7.85
N ALA A 60 -10.11 -18.41 -7.45
CA ALA A 60 -11.34 -18.09 -6.75
C ALA A 60 -11.04 -17.67 -5.31
N LEU A 61 -10.14 -18.39 -4.62
CA LEU A 61 -9.68 -18.01 -3.30
C LEU A 61 -8.86 -16.73 -3.33
N PHE A 62 -7.99 -16.55 -4.34
CA PHE A 62 -7.27 -15.29 -4.54
C PHE A 62 -8.22 -14.10 -4.61
N GLU A 63 -9.24 -14.18 -5.45
CA GLU A 63 -10.23 -13.12 -5.62
C GLU A 63 -10.99 -12.81 -4.32
N ARG A 64 -11.38 -13.84 -3.56
CA ARG A 64 -12.06 -13.67 -2.27
C ARG A 64 -11.18 -13.06 -1.18
N VAL A 65 -9.89 -13.42 -1.14
CA VAL A 65 -8.97 -13.02 -0.07
C VAL A 65 -8.35 -11.65 -0.34
N PHE A 66 -8.09 -11.31 -1.61
CA PHE A 66 -7.42 -10.07 -2.00
C PHE A 66 -7.99 -8.82 -1.31
N PRO A 67 -9.31 -8.51 -1.34
CA PRO A 67 -9.81 -7.27 -0.75
C PRO A 67 -9.71 -7.23 0.78
N ARG A 68 -9.65 -8.39 1.46
CA ARG A 68 -9.48 -8.47 2.92
C ARG A 68 -8.04 -8.20 3.35
N VAL A 69 -7.08 -8.63 2.54
CA VAL A 69 -5.65 -8.56 2.89
C VAL A 69 -4.99 -7.31 2.32
N ILE A 70 -5.35 -6.94 1.08
CA ILE A 70 -4.84 -5.77 0.36
C ILE A 70 -5.74 -4.57 0.65
N ASP A 71 -5.83 -4.24 1.93
CA ASP A 71 -6.77 -3.26 2.48
C ASP A 71 -6.27 -1.81 2.38
N ASN A 72 -4.97 -1.58 2.17
CA ASN A 72 -4.37 -0.26 2.12
C ASN A 72 -3.23 -0.15 1.09
N GLY A 73 -2.78 1.08 0.84
CA GLY A 73 -1.77 1.38 -0.17
C GLY A 73 -0.43 0.68 0.06
N LYS A 74 -0.03 0.49 1.33
CA LYS A 74 1.18 -0.27 1.66
C LYS A 74 1.06 -1.73 1.22
N MET A 75 -0.05 -2.38 1.58
CA MET A 75 -0.30 -3.76 1.16
C MET A 75 -0.42 -3.89 -0.35
N LEU A 76 -1.03 -2.90 -1.02
CA LEU A 76 -1.12 -2.85 -2.48
C LEU A 76 0.26 -2.80 -3.13
N ARG A 77 1.14 -1.89 -2.69
CA ARG A 77 2.52 -1.81 -3.19
C ARG A 77 3.28 -3.11 -2.95
N ASN A 78 3.19 -3.65 -1.74
CA ASN A 78 3.84 -4.91 -1.38
C ASN A 78 3.41 -6.03 -2.33
N PHE A 79 2.10 -6.18 -2.56
CA PHE A 79 1.57 -7.17 -3.50
C PHE A 79 2.11 -6.95 -4.91
N VAL A 80 2.03 -5.73 -5.45
CA VAL A 80 2.53 -5.43 -6.81
C VAL A 80 4.03 -5.68 -6.91
N GLN A 81 4.81 -5.32 -5.89
CA GLN A 81 6.25 -5.54 -5.86
C GLN A 81 6.60 -7.03 -5.86
N ILE A 82 5.88 -7.85 -5.09
CA ILE A 82 6.05 -9.32 -5.07
C ILE A 82 5.70 -9.92 -6.44
N MET A 83 4.62 -9.45 -7.08
CA MET A 83 4.22 -9.93 -8.41
C MET A 83 5.23 -9.54 -9.50
N ARG A 84 5.90 -8.39 -9.37
CA ARG A 84 6.92 -7.94 -10.33
C ARG A 84 8.27 -8.62 -10.13
N SER A 85 8.61 -9.00 -8.89
CA SER A 85 9.90 -9.60 -8.58
C SER A 85 10.05 -11.01 -9.16
N GLY A 86 8.96 -11.68 -9.52
CA GLY A 86 9.00 -13.07 -9.95
C GLY A 86 8.95 -14.09 -8.82
N ALA A 87 8.89 -13.65 -7.55
CA ALA A 87 9.02 -14.52 -6.39
C ALA A 87 7.99 -15.66 -6.33
N VAL A 88 6.79 -15.43 -6.88
CA VAL A 88 5.70 -16.43 -6.92
C VAL A 88 5.63 -17.20 -8.25
N GLY A 89 6.68 -17.13 -9.08
CA GLY A 89 6.75 -17.80 -10.38
C GLY A 89 6.12 -17.01 -11.54
N ARG A 90 5.68 -15.77 -11.31
CA ARG A 90 5.20 -14.85 -12.36
C ARG A 90 5.87 -13.49 -12.20
N LYS A 91 6.28 -12.88 -13.32
CA LYS A 91 6.96 -11.57 -13.37
C LYS A 91 6.04 -10.40 -13.78
N SER A 92 4.72 -10.64 -13.86
CA SER A 92 3.74 -9.65 -14.28
C SER A 92 2.36 -9.90 -13.68
N LEU A 93 1.52 -8.85 -13.70
CA LEU A 93 0.11 -8.96 -13.33
C LEU A 93 -0.68 -9.53 -14.52
N GLY A 94 -1.26 -10.72 -14.35
CA GLY A 94 -2.26 -11.26 -15.28
C GLY A 94 -3.60 -10.50 -15.21
N SER A 95 -4.57 -10.90 -16.02
CA SER A 95 -5.86 -10.20 -16.14
C SER A 95 -6.61 -10.04 -14.81
N LEU A 96 -6.66 -11.11 -14.00
CA LEU A 96 -7.34 -11.11 -12.70
C LEU A 96 -6.64 -10.20 -11.67
N PRO A 97 -5.33 -10.35 -11.37
CA PRO A 97 -4.63 -9.40 -10.50
C PRO A 97 -4.73 -7.94 -10.95
N LYS A 98 -4.62 -7.67 -12.27
CA LYS A 98 -4.80 -6.30 -12.80
C LYS A 98 -6.18 -5.74 -12.50
N ARG A 99 -7.23 -6.55 -12.68
CA ARG A 99 -8.61 -6.15 -12.37
C ARG A 99 -8.77 -5.81 -10.88
N LEU A 100 -8.33 -6.69 -9.98
CA LEU A 100 -8.45 -6.46 -8.53
C LEU A 100 -7.68 -5.22 -8.06
N VAL A 101 -6.52 -4.94 -8.66
CA VAL A 101 -5.77 -3.70 -8.38
C VAL A 101 -6.53 -2.47 -8.88
N ARG A 102 -7.22 -2.53 -10.04
CA ARG A 102 -8.09 -1.42 -10.48
C ARG A 102 -9.27 -1.22 -9.53
N GLU A 103 -9.97 -2.28 -9.17
CA GLU A 103 -11.09 -2.25 -8.23
C GLU A 103 -10.68 -1.66 -6.88
N TRP A 104 -9.44 -1.89 -6.44
CA TRP A 104 -8.88 -1.28 -5.24
C TRP A 104 -8.88 0.27 -5.30
N PHE A 105 -8.51 0.85 -6.45
CA PHE A 105 -8.55 2.30 -6.67
C PHE A 105 -9.98 2.79 -6.87
N GLU A 106 -10.81 2.04 -7.58
CA GLU A 106 -12.22 2.37 -7.85
C GLU A 106 -13.02 2.47 -6.55
N ALA A 107 -12.82 1.54 -5.61
CA ALA A 107 -13.54 1.47 -4.34
C ALA A 107 -13.15 2.56 -3.32
N ARG A 108 -12.13 3.39 -3.59
CA ARG A 108 -11.60 4.38 -2.65
C ARG A 108 -11.84 5.80 -3.13
N LYS A 109 -12.09 6.72 -2.19
CA LYS A 109 -12.18 8.16 -2.49
C LYS A 109 -10.81 8.72 -2.86
N ALA A 110 -10.78 9.78 -3.67
CA ALA A 110 -9.54 10.44 -4.09
C ALA A 110 -8.67 10.85 -2.89
N GLU A 111 -9.28 11.43 -1.85
CA GLU A 111 -8.59 11.77 -0.60
C GLU A 111 -7.91 10.57 0.06
N THR A 112 -8.59 9.42 0.13
CA THR A 112 -8.04 8.19 0.71
C THR A 112 -6.87 7.67 -0.11
N ILE A 113 -6.97 7.70 -1.45
CA ILE A 113 -5.88 7.30 -2.34
C ILE A 113 -4.66 8.21 -2.11
N PHE A 114 -4.86 9.53 -2.02
CA PHE A 114 -3.79 10.47 -1.77
C PHE A 114 -3.11 10.25 -0.42
N LYS A 115 -3.86 10.12 0.68
CA LYS A 115 -3.31 9.78 2.00
C LYS A 115 -2.52 8.47 1.96
N GLN A 116 -3.00 7.47 1.22
CA GLN A 116 -2.34 6.18 1.15
C GLN A 116 -1.18 6.13 0.14
N SER A 117 -0.85 7.23 -0.54
CA SER A 117 0.20 7.31 -1.57
C SER A 117 1.64 7.29 -1.02
N VAL A 118 1.84 7.46 0.28
CA VAL A 118 3.16 7.40 0.94
C VAL A 118 3.90 6.10 0.65
N GLY A 119 5.11 6.23 0.10
CA GLY A 119 6.01 5.12 -0.22
C GLY A 119 6.35 5.06 -1.70
N GLN A 120 7.55 4.57 -1.97
CA GLN A 120 8.10 4.44 -3.32
C GLN A 120 8.51 2.98 -3.54
N THR A 121 8.36 2.47 -4.76
CA THR A 121 8.64 1.07 -5.17
C THR A 121 7.50 0.05 -4.93
N PRO A 122 6.56 -0.07 -5.88
CA PRO A 122 6.24 0.91 -6.93
C PRO A 122 5.55 2.14 -6.35
N SER A 123 5.72 3.30 -6.99
CA SER A 123 4.88 4.47 -6.70
C SER A 123 3.43 4.23 -7.15
N PHE A 124 2.47 5.02 -6.65
CA PHE A 124 1.11 4.95 -7.18
C PHE A 124 1.04 5.32 -8.66
N ALA A 125 1.89 6.23 -9.13
CA ALA A 125 2.01 6.54 -10.55
C ALA A 125 2.39 5.31 -11.39
N ASP A 126 3.36 4.52 -10.93
CA ASP A 126 3.77 3.27 -11.59
C ASP A 126 2.63 2.26 -11.62
N ILE A 127 1.91 2.09 -10.51
CA ILE A 127 0.78 1.16 -10.43
C ILE A 127 -0.34 1.61 -11.39
N LEU A 128 -0.71 2.88 -11.39
CA LEU A 128 -1.76 3.44 -12.27
C LEU A 128 -1.41 3.22 -13.75
N LYS A 129 -0.17 3.52 -14.15
CA LYS A 129 0.34 3.26 -15.51
C LYS A 129 0.28 1.76 -15.85
N MET A 130 0.59 0.89 -14.90
CA MET A 130 0.65 -0.56 -15.09
C MET A 130 -0.72 -1.23 -15.27
N VAL A 131 -1.73 -0.80 -14.50
CA VAL A 131 -3.06 -1.43 -14.52
C VAL A 131 -4.07 -0.70 -15.40
N HIS A 132 -3.70 0.48 -15.90
CA HIS A 132 -4.57 1.38 -16.66
C HIS A 132 -5.89 1.63 -15.92
N ALA A 133 -5.80 2.05 -14.65
CA ALA A 133 -6.97 2.36 -13.85
C ALA A 133 -7.74 3.52 -14.49
N LYS A 134 -9.04 3.33 -14.72
CA LYS A 134 -9.90 4.37 -15.27
C LYS A 134 -10.46 5.21 -14.11
N PRO A 135 -10.32 6.53 -14.13
CA PRO A 135 -10.99 7.38 -13.15
C PRO A 135 -12.50 7.25 -13.30
N GLN A 136 -13.21 7.25 -12.17
CA GLN A 136 -14.68 7.12 -12.13
C GLN A 136 -15.38 8.48 -12.10
N ASP A 137 -14.63 9.53 -11.78
CA ASP A 137 -15.09 10.90 -11.62
C ASP A 137 -13.95 11.88 -11.93
N ALA A 138 -14.29 13.16 -12.09
CA ALA A 138 -13.34 14.22 -12.44
C ALA A 138 -12.26 14.45 -11.37
N GLU A 139 -12.59 14.23 -10.09
CA GLU A 139 -11.65 14.41 -8.99
C GLU A 139 -10.56 13.32 -9.01
N LYS A 140 -10.93 12.06 -9.25
CA LYS A 140 -9.99 10.96 -9.46
C LYS A 140 -9.19 11.13 -10.74
N GLU A 141 -9.80 11.65 -11.80
CA GLU A 141 -9.09 11.95 -13.05
C GLU A 141 -7.97 12.96 -12.79
N ALA A 142 -8.28 14.08 -12.13
CA ALA A 142 -7.30 15.08 -11.74
C ALA A 142 -6.21 14.49 -10.82
N LEU A 143 -6.59 13.69 -9.82
CA LEU A 143 -5.64 13.03 -8.92
C LEU A 143 -4.70 12.06 -9.66
N TYR A 144 -5.22 11.25 -10.59
CA TYR A 144 -4.41 10.30 -11.35
C TYR A 144 -3.47 11.03 -12.31
N GLY A 145 -3.94 12.10 -12.95
CA GLY A 145 -3.10 12.98 -13.75
C GLY A 145 -1.98 13.61 -12.93
N TYR A 146 -2.30 14.12 -11.72
CA TYR A 146 -1.34 14.66 -10.76
C TYR A 146 -0.25 13.63 -10.41
N PHE A 147 -0.61 12.39 -10.07
CA PHE A 147 0.40 11.34 -9.78
C PHE A 147 1.28 11.03 -10.99
N ILE A 148 0.72 11.02 -12.19
CA ILE A 148 1.42 10.65 -13.41
C ILE A 148 2.32 11.80 -13.92
N GLY A 149 2.16 13.01 -13.38
CA GLY A 149 2.88 14.21 -13.82
C GLY A 149 2.31 14.82 -15.10
N ARG A 150 1.00 14.68 -15.33
CA ARG A 150 0.29 15.37 -16.41
C ARG A 150 -0.06 16.79 -15.98
N ASP A 151 -0.21 17.67 -16.96
CA ASP A 151 -0.85 18.96 -16.73
C ASP A 151 -2.34 18.72 -16.40
N VAL A 152 -2.75 19.17 -15.22
CA VAL A 152 -4.11 18.97 -14.71
C VAL A 152 -4.63 20.30 -14.18
N ASP A 153 -5.91 20.54 -14.41
CA ASP A 153 -6.61 21.68 -13.85
C ASP A 153 -6.54 21.63 -12.32
N ALA A 154 -5.80 22.57 -11.72
CA ALA A 154 -5.59 22.64 -10.29
C ALA A 154 -6.90 22.77 -9.50
N GLU A 155 -7.95 23.35 -10.10
CA GLU A 155 -9.26 23.50 -9.46
C GLU A 155 -10.03 22.19 -9.33
N LYS A 156 -9.72 21.19 -10.17
CA LYS A 156 -10.32 19.86 -10.12
C LYS A 156 -9.61 18.91 -9.17
N LEU A 157 -8.45 19.30 -8.64
CA LEU A 157 -7.72 18.48 -7.67
C LEU A 157 -8.52 18.31 -6.39
N PRO A 158 -8.39 17.16 -5.71
CA PRO A 158 -8.95 17.00 -4.38
C PRO A 158 -8.43 18.10 -3.43
N GLU A 159 -9.29 18.60 -2.55
CA GLU A 159 -8.93 19.68 -1.61
C GLU A 159 -7.69 19.37 -0.77
N ILE A 160 -7.49 18.09 -0.41
CA ILE A 160 -6.29 17.64 0.31
C ILE A 160 -5.00 17.84 -0.50
N VAL A 161 -5.05 17.68 -1.82
CA VAL A 161 -3.89 17.90 -2.70
C VAL A 161 -3.64 19.39 -2.85
N LYS A 162 -4.70 20.20 -3.02
CA LYS A 162 -4.60 21.66 -3.06
C LYS A 162 -3.96 22.21 -1.78
N ALA A 163 -4.44 21.77 -0.61
CA ALA A 163 -3.89 22.15 0.69
C ALA A 163 -2.43 21.72 0.85
N PHE A 164 -2.10 20.49 0.44
CA PHE A 164 -0.73 19.98 0.48
C PHE A 164 0.23 20.79 -0.41
N GLU A 165 -0.16 21.11 -1.64
CA GLU A 165 0.66 21.90 -2.56
C GLU A 165 0.81 23.36 -2.10
N LYS A 166 -0.24 23.97 -1.54
CA LYS A 166 -0.14 25.31 -0.91
C LYS A 166 0.85 25.32 0.25
N PHE A 167 0.76 24.34 1.15
CA PHE A 167 1.69 24.19 2.27
C PHE A 167 3.13 23.97 1.77
N LYS A 168 3.32 23.09 0.79
CA LYS A 168 4.63 22.78 0.20
C LYS A 168 5.30 23.99 -0.47
N ARG A 169 4.54 24.92 -1.05
CA ARG A 169 5.06 26.17 -1.62
C ARG A 169 5.33 27.27 -0.60
N GLY A 170 4.84 27.12 0.63
CA GLY A 170 4.89 28.17 1.66
C GLY A 170 3.75 29.20 1.55
N ASP A 171 2.73 28.93 0.72
CA ASP A 171 1.55 29.80 0.56
C ASP A 171 0.58 29.67 1.75
N SER A 172 0.76 28.65 2.59
CA SER A 172 -0.05 28.40 3.79
C SER A 172 0.80 27.81 4.91
N PHE A 173 0.55 28.27 6.14
CA PHE A 173 1.11 27.72 7.38
C PHE A 173 0.15 26.72 8.07
N GLU A 174 -1.02 26.47 7.47
CA GLU A 174 -1.96 25.48 7.98
C GLU A 174 -1.50 24.08 7.58
N VAL A 175 -1.19 23.24 8.58
CA VAL A 175 -0.73 21.87 8.34
C VAL A 175 -1.85 21.04 7.69
N PRO A 176 -1.68 20.56 6.45
CA PRO A 176 -2.71 19.79 5.77
C PRO A 176 -2.90 18.43 6.45
N ASN A 177 -4.13 17.90 6.41
CA ASN A 177 -4.50 16.60 6.98
C ASN A 177 -3.98 15.44 6.11
N VAL A 178 -2.67 15.33 5.93
CA VAL A 178 -1.97 14.24 5.23
C VAL A 178 -1.11 13.44 6.22
N PRO A 179 -0.70 12.21 5.90
CA PRO A 179 0.27 11.51 6.73
C PRO A 179 1.54 12.35 6.88
N PHE A 180 2.06 12.45 8.11
CA PHE A 180 3.19 13.31 8.42
C PHE A 180 4.45 12.99 7.59
N GLN A 181 4.62 11.74 7.12
CA GLN A 181 5.72 11.34 6.26
C GLN A 181 5.76 12.12 4.93
N MET A 182 4.64 12.71 4.51
CA MET A 182 4.60 13.61 3.34
C MET A 182 5.15 15.00 3.66
N LEU A 183 5.20 15.38 4.93
CA LEU A 183 5.61 16.69 5.42
C LEU A 183 7.06 16.72 5.89
N THR A 184 7.60 15.58 6.34
CA THR A 184 8.94 15.52 6.96
C THR A 184 10.11 15.91 6.06
N ALA A 185 9.90 15.95 4.74
CA ALA A 185 10.90 16.40 3.77
C ALA A 185 10.83 17.91 3.47
N LEU A 186 9.81 18.60 3.99
CA LEU A 186 9.59 20.03 3.78
C LEU A 186 10.30 20.84 4.87
N PRO A 187 10.63 22.12 4.62
CA PRO A 187 11.13 23.01 5.66
C PRO A 187 10.02 23.32 6.67
N ILE A 188 9.96 22.54 7.74
CA ILE A 188 8.93 22.64 8.79
C ILE A 188 9.50 23.22 10.09
N SER A 189 8.83 24.25 10.60
CA SER A 189 9.15 24.97 11.83
C SER A 189 8.69 24.22 13.08
N THR A 190 9.17 24.65 14.25
CA THR A 190 8.72 24.12 15.56
C THR A 190 7.20 24.24 15.75
N LYS A 191 6.58 25.30 15.21
CA LYS A 191 5.13 25.53 15.31
C LYS A 191 4.35 24.45 14.55
N GLU A 192 4.77 24.14 13.32
CA GLU A 192 4.16 23.09 12.49
C GLU A 192 4.40 21.70 13.07
N TRP A 193 5.61 21.42 13.55
CA TRP A 193 5.90 20.17 14.28
C TRP A 193 5.01 19.99 15.51
N THR A 194 4.75 21.07 16.25
CA THR A 194 3.84 21.05 17.39
C THR A 194 2.41 20.73 16.95
N GLN A 195 1.94 21.29 15.84
CA GLN A 195 0.62 20.98 15.29
C GLN A 195 0.52 19.52 14.80
N ILE A 196 1.55 19.01 14.12
CA ILE A 196 1.64 17.60 13.72
C ILE A 196 1.57 16.69 14.96
N ALA A 197 2.34 16.99 16.00
CA ALA A 197 2.37 16.20 17.22
C ALA A 197 1.02 16.19 17.96
N ARG A 198 0.30 17.32 18.00
CA ARG A 198 -1.04 17.42 18.61
C ARG A 198 -2.08 16.56 17.92
N ASN A 199 -1.94 16.35 16.61
CA ASN A 199 -2.86 15.58 15.79
C ASN A 199 -2.39 14.12 15.53
N ALA A 200 -1.22 13.74 16.07
CA ALA A 200 -0.64 12.43 15.82
C ALA A 200 -1.40 11.31 16.56
N ALA A 201 -1.72 10.24 15.83
CA ALA A 201 -2.26 9.03 16.44
C ALA A 201 -1.21 8.32 17.32
N TRP A 202 -1.65 7.58 18.35
CA TRP A 202 -0.76 6.90 19.30
C TRP A 202 0.40 6.12 18.65
N GLN A 203 0.12 5.33 17.62
CA GLN A 203 1.16 4.55 16.93
C GLN A 203 2.23 5.45 16.29
N MET A 204 1.83 6.59 15.74
CA MET A 204 2.77 7.56 15.20
C MET A 204 3.60 8.16 16.34
N THR A 205 2.98 8.65 17.40
CA THR A 205 3.68 9.23 18.55
C THR A 205 4.71 8.26 19.12
N ARG A 206 4.30 7.02 19.42
CA ARG A 206 5.19 6.00 19.98
C ARG A 206 6.42 5.70 19.12
N MET A 207 6.31 5.77 17.79
CA MET A 207 7.43 5.47 16.88
C MET A 207 8.39 6.65 16.67
N ASN A 208 8.06 7.85 17.16
CA ASN A 208 8.83 9.08 16.91
C ASN A 208 9.18 9.84 18.22
N LEU A 209 9.10 9.17 19.38
CA LEU A 209 9.70 9.62 20.65
C LEU A 209 11.14 9.15 20.71
#